data_AF-A0A8J0QKK0-F1
#
_entry.id   AF-A0A8J0QKK0-F1
#
_cell.length_a   1.000
_cell.length_b   1.000
_cell.length_c   1.000
_cell.angle_alpha   90.00
_cell.angle_beta   90.00
_cell.angle_gamma   90.00
#
_symmetry.space_group_name_H-M   'P 1'
#
loop_
_entity.id
_entity.type
_entity.pdbx_description
1 polymer ?
#
loop_
_entity_poly.entity_id
_entity_poly.type
_entity_poly.pdbx_seq_one_letter_code
_entity_poly.pdbx_strand_id
1 'polypeptide(L)'
;MASVGDLKAVVKDTLEKRGVMGQLKARVRAEVFEALDDRSEPKPVLSPENLLINELIREYLAFNKYRYTASVLTAETGLSDIPLDRSFLTKELNVVDDMNSQSVPILYGILSHFLKEHEEGPCQRVENVSAEKQTFRNILRGRNTKDHPGPCS
;
A
#
# COMPACT_ATOMS: atom_id res chain seq x y z
N MET A 1 31.85 7.87 26.88
CA MET A 1 30.71 8.75 27.24
C MET A 1 29.73 8.73 26.10
N ALA A 2 28.44 8.47 26.34
CA ALA A 2 27.45 8.54 25.28
C ALA A 2 27.29 9.99 24.82
N SER A 3 27.42 10.24 23.51
CA SER A 3 27.26 11.56 22.94
C SER A 3 25.77 11.90 22.77
N VAL A 4 25.46 13.19 22.61
CA VAL A 4 24.10 13.65 22.25
C VAL A 4 23.64 13.03 20.92
N GLY A 5 24.58 12.74 20.01
CA GLY A 5 24.32 12.04 18.75
C GLY A 5 23.84 10.60 18.97
N ASP A 6 24.48 9.87 19.88
CA ASP A 6 24.11 8.49 20.22
C ASP A 6 22.70 8.44 20.83
N LEU A 7 22.40 9.39 21.72
CA LEU A 7 21.06 9.50 22.32
C LEU A 7 19.99 9.80 21.26
N LYS A 8 20.27 10.73 20.33
CA LYS A 8 19.37 11.04 19.20
C LYS A 8 19.12 9.82 18.32
N ALA A 9 20.16 9.04 18.02
CA ALA A 9 20.05 7.82 17.21
C ALA A 9 19.17 6.77 17.91
N VAL A 10 19.40 6.53 19.20
CA VAL A 10 18.61 5.57 20.00
C VAL A 10 17.13 5.98 20.08
N VAL A 11 16.84 7.26 20.29
CA VAL A 11 15.46 7.77 20.32
C VAL A 11 14.79 7.61 18.96
N LYS A 12 15.50 7.94 17.87
CA LYS A 12 14.99 7.76 16.51
C LYS A 12 14.66 6.29 16.23
N ASP A 13 15.60 5.38 16.48
CA ASP A 13 15.41 3.94 16.31
C ASP A 13 14.22 3.41 17.12
N THR A 14 14.08 3.88 18.36
CA THR A 14 12.97 3.48 19.24
C THR A 14 11.62 3.96 18.68
N LEU A 15 11.55 5.20 18.19
CA LEU A 15 10.34 5.74 17.58
C LEU A 15 10.03 5.07 16.23
N GLU A 16 11.04 4.66 15.46
CA GLU A 16 10.86 3.91 14.21
C GLU A 16 10.32 2.51 14.47
N LYS A 17 10.90 1.78 15.44
CA LYS A 17 10.41 0.43 15.85
C LYS A 17 8.99 0.45 16.38
N ARG A 18 8.60 1.51 17.10
CA ARG A 18 7.23 1.70 17.58
C ARG A 18 6.26 2.19 16.50
N GLY A 19 6.74 2.50 15.30
CA GLY A 19 5.95 3.10 14.22
C GLY A 19 5.56 4.57 14.46
N VAL A 20 5.95 5.17 15.59
CA VAL A 20 5.64 6.55 15.98
C VAL A 20 6.33 7.57 15.07
N MET A 21 7.57 7.28 14.64
CA MET A 21 8.32 8.13 13.72
C MET A 21 7.63 8.28 12.37
N GLY A 22 6.98 7.22 11.89
CA GLY A 22 6.21 7.25 10.65
C GLY A 22 5.01 8.19 10.73
N GLN A 23 4.29 8.15 11.85
CA GLN A 23 3.13 9.04 12.12
C GLN A 23 3.58 10.49 12.21
N LEU A 24 4.69 10.75 12.91
CA LEU A 24 5.22 12.10 13.08
C LEU A 24 5.64 12.69 11.73
N LYS A 25 6.35 11.91 10.89
CA LYS A 25 6.72 12.33 9.53
C LYS A 25 5.50 12.55 8.65
N ALA A 26 4.51 11.66 8.70
CA ALA A 26 3.26 11.78 7.96
C ALA A 26 2.49 13.06 8.35
N ARG A 27 2.36 13.32 9.65
CA ARG A 27 1.72 14.53 10.15
C ARG A 27 2.48 15.78 9.78
N VAL A 28 3.81 15.79 9.91
CA VAL A 28 4.64 16.91 9.46
C VAL A 28 4.45 17.14 7.97
N ARG A 29 4.41 16.09 7.15
CA ARG A 29 4.11 16.21 5.72
C ARG A 29 2.74 16.84 5.49
N ALA A 30 1.69 16.35 6.15
CA ALA A 30 0.34 16.90 6.01
C ALA A 30 0.27 18.37 6.41
N GLU A 31 0.85 18.76 7.55
CA GLU A 31 0.88 20.15 8.03
C GLU A 31 1.74 21.05 7.13
N VAL A 32 2.86 20.55 6.61
CA VAL A 32 3.71 21.27 5.66
C VAL A 32 2.98 21.45 4.33
N PHE A 33 2.28 20.42 3.84
CA PHE A 33 1.45 20.52 2.66
C PHE A 33 0.34 21.56 2.87
N GLU A 34 -0.42 21.49 3.96
CA GLU A 34 -1.47 22.46 4.29
C GLU A 34 -0.92 23.90 4.42
N ALA A 35 0.26 24.08 5.03
CA ALA A 35 0.87 25.40 5.21
C ALA A 35 1.50 25.96 3.93
N LEU A 36 1.95 25.10 3.02
CA LEU A 36 2.43 25.45 1.69
C LEU A 36 1.31 25.50 0.65
N ASP A 37 0.09 25.04 0.99
CA ASP A 37 -1.06 25.00 0.10
C ASP A 37 -1.50 26.45 -0.17
N ASP A 38 -0.91 27.03 -1.21
CA ASP A 38 -1.41 28.26 -1.81
C ASP A 38 -2.80 27.90 -2.35
N ARG A 39 -3.87 28.23 -1.61
CA ARG A 39 -5.29 27.92 -1.91
C ARG A 39 -5.78 28.38 -3.31
N SER A 40 -4.88 28.94 -4.11
CA SER A 40 -5.05 29.31 -5.51
C SER A 40 -4.87 28.14 -6.49
N GLU A 41 -4.16 27.06 -6.12
CA GLU A 41 -4.08 25.86 -6.96
C GLU A 41 -5.27 24.92 -6.66
N PRO A 42 -6.20 24.71 -7.61
CA PRO A 42 -7.30 23.78 -7.39
C PRO A 42 -6.73 22.37 -7.23
N LYS A 43 -7.10 21.69 -6.13
CA LYS A 43 -6.83 20.25 -5.96
C LYS A 43 -7.15 19.54 -7.26
N PRO A 44 -6.26 18.66 -7.76
CA PRO A 44 -6.48 17.97 -9.02
C PRO A 44 -7.84 17.29 -8.97
N VAL A 45 -8.71 17.61 -9.94
CA VAL A 45 -10.04 17.04 -10.02
C VAL A 45 -9.88 15.53 -10.16
N LEU A 46 -10.31 14.77 -9.15
CA LEU A 46 -10.26 13.32 -9.20
C LEU A 46 -11.18 12.83 -10.32
N SER A 47 -10.61 12.21 -11.35
CA SER A 47 -11.40 11.47 -12.32
C SER A 47 -12.13 10.32 -11.61
N PRO A 48 -13.27 9.85 -12.14
CA PRO A 48 -13.97 8.68 -11.57
C PRO A 48 -13.03 7.47 -11.42
N GLU A 49 -12.16 7.26 -12.39
CA GLU A 49 -11.15 6.18 -12.40
C GLU A 49 -10.14 6.34 -11.27
N ASN A 50 -9.59 7.55 -11.08
CA ASN A 50 -8.65 7.81 -10.00
C ASN A 50 -9.32 7.68 -8.62
N LEU A 51 -10.60 8.02 -8.51
CA LEU A 51 -11.35 7.82 -7.28
C LEU A 51 -11.45 6.33 -6.95
N LEU A 52 -11.81 5.49 -7.91
CA LEU A 52 -11.86 4.03 -7.72
C LEU A 52 -10.48 3.46 -7.36
N ILE A 53 -9.42 3.88 -8.07
CA ILE A 53 -8.04 3.45 -7.78
C ILE A 53 -7.65 3.84 -6.35
N ASN A 54 -7.92 5.07 -5.94
CA ASN A 54 -7.57 5.56 -4.61
C ASN A 54 -8.35 4.84 -3.51
N GLU A 55 -9.62 4.50 -3.72
CA GLU A 55 -10.42 3.71 -2.78
C GLU A 55 -9.92 2.26 -2.68
N LEU A 56 -9.54 1.63 -3.81
CA LEU A 56 -8.90 0.32 -3.80
C LEU A 56 -7.57 0.34 -3.01
N ILE A 57 -6.74 1.35 -3.24
CA ILE A 57 -5.48 1.53 -2.50
C ILE A 57 -5.77 1.75 -1.02
N ARG A 58 -6.74 2.61 -0.68
CA ARG A 58 -7.14 2.88 0.70
C ARG A 58 -7.59 1.61 1.41
N GLU A 59 -8.43 0.79 0.78
CA GLU A 59 -8.87 -0.50 1.32
C GLU A 59 -7.68 -1.43 1.60
N TYR A 60 -6.75 -1.55 0.64
CA TYR A 60 -5.52 -2.32 0.79
C TYR A 60 -4.66 -1.85 1.97
N LEU A 61 -4.44 -0.54 2.08
CA LEU A 61 -3.66 0.07 3.16
C LEU A 61 -4.34 -0.14 4.53
N ALA A 62 -5.67 -0.01 4.60
CA ALA A 62 -6.45 -0.22 5.81
C ALA A 62 -6.38 -1.68 6.29
N PHE A 63 -6.49 -2.64 5.36
CA PHE A 63 -6.37 -4.06 5.65
C PHE A 63 -4.98 -4.41 6.23
N ASN A 64 -3.91 -3.91 5.60
CA ASN A 64 -2.52 -4.13 6.02
C ASN A 64 -2.06 -3.24 7.19
N LYS A 65 -2.96 -2.46 7.79
CA LYS A 65 -2.70 -1.56 8.94
C LYS A 65 -1.71 -0.44 8.66
N TYR A 66 -1.59 -0.01 7.40
CA TYR A 66 -0.77 1.14 6.98
C TYR A 66 -1.50 2.48 7.20
N ARG A 67 -1.93 2.73 8.43
CA ARG A 67 -2.81 3.87 8.79
C ARG A 67 -2.23 5.23 8.43
N TYR A 68 -0.93 5.43 8.62
CA TYR A 68 -0.28 6.73 8.36
C TYR A 68 -0.19 7.02 6.86
N THR A 69 0.10 6.00 6.05
CA THR A 69 0.11 6.13 4.60
C THR A 69 -1.29 6.43 4.06
N ALA A 70 -2.32 5.76 4.58
CA ALA A 70 -3.70 6.02 4.20
C ALA A 70 -4.10 7.47 4.52
N SER A 71 -3.72 7.98 5.69
CA SER A 71 -4.01 9.37 6.08
C SER A 71 -3.35 10.39 5.16
N VAL A 72 -2.10 10.16 4.75
CA VAL A 72 -1.40 11.03 3.79
C VAL A 72 -2.07 10.96 2.42
N LEU A 73 -2.41 9.76 1.93
CA LEU A 73 -3.13 9.58 0.66
C LEU A 73 -4.44 10.37 0.64
N THR A 74 -5.23 10.29 1.71
CA THR A 74 -6.49 11.05 1.84
C THR A 74 -6.26 12.56 1.74
N ALA A 75 -5.26 13.08 2.46
CA ALA A 75 -4.94 14.50 2.46
C ALA A 75 -4.45 14.99 1.08
N GLU A 76 -3.56 14.22 0.44
CA GLU A 76 -2.96 14.57 -0.87
C GLU A 76 -3.96 14.50 -2.02
N THR A 77 -4.86 13.51 -2.00
CA THR A 77 -5.82 13.30 -3.10
C THR A 77 -7.11 14.10 -2.93
N GLY A 78 -7.36 14.68 -1.76
CA GLY A 78 -8.64 15.32 -1.44
C GLY A 78 -9.81 14.35 -1.35
N LEU A 79 -9.52 13.06 -1.15
CA LEU A 79 -10.53 12.02 -0.98
C LEU A 79 -11.28 12.25 0.34
N SER A 80 -12.56 11.90 0.41
CA SER A 80 -13.33 12.01 1.65
C SER A 80 -12.71 11.16 2.76
N ASP A 81 -12.84 11.56 4.04
CA ASP A 81 -12.44 10.70 5.17
C ASP A 81 -13.34 9.46 5.29
N ILE A 82 -14.57 9.54 4.77
CA ILE A 82 -15.52 8.44 4.73
C ILE A 82 -15.18 7.59 3.50
N PRO A 83 -14.77 6.31 3.67
CA PRO A 83 -14.52 5.42 2.54
C PRO A 83 -15.80 5.14 1.74
N LEU A 84 -15.64 4.82 0.46
CA LEU A 84 -16.76 4.34 -0.34
C LEU A 84 -17.25 2.97 0.12
N ASP A 85 -18.54 2.73 -0.08
CA ASP A 85 -19.11 1.43 0.24
C ASP A 85 -18.54 0.36 -0.68
N ARG A 86 -18.17 -0.78 -0.09
CA ARG A 86 -17.56 -1.88 -0.83
C ARG A 86 -18.51 -2.42 -1.90
N SER A 87 -19.81 -2.44 -1.61
CA SER A 87 -20.83 -2.89 -2.58
C SER A 87 -20.93 -1.97 -3.81
N PHE A 88 -20.58 -0.70 -3.66
CA PHE A 88 -20.47 0.24 -4.77
C PHE A 88 -19.22 -0.06 -5.61
N LEU A 89 -18.06 -0.24 -4.95
CA LEU A 89 -16.80 -0.54 -5.63
C LEU A 89 -16.89 -1.84 -6.45
N THR A 90 -17.48 -2.89 -5.89
CA THR A 90 -17.61 -4.19 -6.59
C THR A 90 -18.53 -4.12 -7.79
N LYS A 91 -19.61 -3.34 -7.72
CA LYS A 91 -20.51 -3.08 -8.85
C LYS A 91 -19.81 -2.29 -9.95
N GLU A 92 -19.14 -1.20 -9.61
CA GLU A 92 -18.46 -0.33 -10.57
C GLU A 92 -17.30 -1.05 -11.27
N LEU A 93 -16.58 -1.92 -10.54
CA LEU A 93 -15.48 -2.72 -11.07
C LEU A 93 -15.92 -4.04 -11.71
N ASN A 94 -17.23 -4.34 -11.70
CA ASN A 94 -17.80 -5.61 -12.15
C ASN A 94 -17.12 -6.86 -11.54
N VAL A 95 -16.80 -6.78 -10.24
CA VAL A 95 -16.17 -7.87 -9.47
C VAL A 95 -17.25 -8.62 -8.70
N VAL A 96 -17.22 -9.95 -8.75
CA VAL A 96 -18.11 -10.80 -7.96
C VAL A 96 -17.59 -10.86 -6.51
N ASP A 97 -18.40 -10.37 -5.57
CA ASP A 97 -18.11 -10.42 -4.14
C ASP A 97 -18.76 -11.68 -3.54
N ASP A 98 -17.99 -12.76 -3.44
CA ASP A 98 -18.36 -13.98 -2.71
C ASP A 98 -18.04 -13.88 -1.21
N MET A 99 -18.60 -14.77 -0.39
CA MET A 99 -18.40 -14.74 1.07
C MET A 99 -16.92 -14.87 1.50
N ASN A 100 -16.09 -15.47 0.66
CA ASN A 100 -14.64 -15.57 0.90
C ASN A 100 -13.90 -14.27 0.54
N SER A 101 -14.27 -13.58 -0.55
CA SER A 101 -13.63 -12.33 -0.96
C SER A 101 -13.90 -11.17 -0.01
N GLN A 102 -15.01 -11.17 0.73
CA GLN A 102 -15.28 -10.14 1.76
C GLN A 102 -14.23 -10.07 2.88
N SER A 103 -13.46 -11.15 3.07
CA SER A 103 -12.41 -11.20 4.09
C SER A 103 -11.09 -10.52 3.67
N VAL A 104 -10.95 -10.13 2.40
CA VAL A 104 -9.74 -9.53 1.83
C VAL A 104 -10.06 -8.32 0.95
N PRO A 105 -9.12 -7.39 0.73
CA PRO A 105 -9.35 -6.26 -0.17
C PRO A 105 -9.62 -6.72 -1.60
N ILE A 106 -10.43 -5.97 -2.34
CA ILE A 106 -10.78 -6.24 -3.75
C ILE A 106 -9.51 -6.39 -4.61
N LEU A 107 -8.48 -5.60 -4.31
CA LEU A 107 -7.17 -5.64 -4.96
C LEU A 107 -6.51 -7.03 -4.93
N TYR A 108 -6.71 -7.81 -3.87
CA TYR A 108 -6.21 -9.19 -3.79
C TYR A 108 -6.98 -10.10 -4.75
N GLY A 109 -8.30 -9.95 -4.84
CA GLY A 109 -9.14 -10.72 -5.77
C GLY A 109 -8.76 -10.46 -7.23
N ILE A 110 -8.58 -9.17 -7.59
CA ILE A 110 -8.12 -8.76 -8.92
C ILE A 110 -6.75 -9.39 -9.22
N LEU A 111 -5.80 -9.31 -8.29
CA LEU A 111 -4.46 -9.90 -8.48
C LEU A 111 -4.55 -11.42 -8.66
N SER A 112 -5.31 -12.12 -7.82
CA SER A 112 -5.50 -13.57 -7.92
C SER A 112 -6.13 -14.00 -9.24
N HIS A 113 -7.06 -13.21 -9.79
CA HIS A 113 -7.65 -13.47 -11.11
C HIS A 113 -6.58 -13.49 -12.20
N PHE A 114 -5.78 -12.42 -12.31
CA PHE A 114 -4.74 -12.32 -13.34
C PHE A 114 -3.58 -13.30 -13.15
N LEU A 115 -3.29 -13.71 -11.91
CA LEU A 115 -2.27 -14.73 -11.65
C LEU A 115 -2.75 -16.14 -12.03
N LYS A 116 -4.04 -16.45 -11.85
CA LYS A 116 -4.62 -17.76 -12.22
C LYS A 116 -4.80 -17.94 -13.72
N GLU A 117 -5.12 -16.88 -14.45
CA GLU A 117 -5.19 -16.91 -15.93
C GLU A 117 -3.85 -17.33 -16.58
N HIS A 118 -2.73 -17.19 -15.86
CA HIS A 118 -1.41 -17.60 -16.33
C HIS A 118 -1.02 -19.04 -15.94
N GLU A 119 -1.81 -19.71 -15.10
CA GLU A 119 -1.55 -21.05 -14.56
C GLU A 119 -2.55 -22.12 -15.07
N GLU A 120 -3.78 -21.76 -15.44
CA GLU A 120 -4.80 -22.74 -15.85
C GLU A 120 -4.97 -22.88 -17.38
N GLY A 121 -4.18 -23.80 -17.94
CA GLY A 121 -4.74 -24.87 -18.80
C GLY A 121 -5.73 -25.75 -18.01
N PRO A 122 -6.49 -26.64 -18.67
CA PRO A 122 -7.83 -27.04 -18.23
C PRO A 122 -7.88 -27.72 -16.85
N CYS A 123 -8.54 -27.02 -15.91
CA CYS A 123 -9.33 -27.50 -14.77
C CYS A 123 -8.77 -28.64 -13.93
N GLN A 124 -8.37 -28.35 -12.68
CA GLN A 124 -8.67 -29.24 -11.55
C GLN A 124 -8.63 -28.50 -10.19
N ARG A 125 -9.80 -28.51 -9.55
CA ARG A 125 -10.08 -28.22 -8.14
C ARG A 125 -9.05 -28.85 -7.20
N VAL A 126 -8.38 -28.05 -6.36
CA VAL A 126 -7.77 -28.56 -5.13
C VAL A 126 -7.85 -27.55 -3.98
N GLU A 127 -8.39 -28.04 -2.87
CA GLU A 127 -8.33 -27.47 -1.54
C GLU A 127 -6.87 -27.32 -1.06
N ASN A 128 -6.59 -26.24 -0.31
CA ASN A 128 -5.58 -26.11 0.77
C ASN A 128 -4.83 -24.77 0.71
N VAL A 129 -5.31 -23.82 1.52
CA VAL A 129 -4.60 -22.58 1.86
C VAL A 129 -3.44 -22.93 2.81
N SER A 130 -2.27 -23.21 2.26
CA SER A 130 -1.00 -23.21 3.02
C SER A 130 0.26 -22.95 2.17
N ALA A 131 0.19 -23.00 0.83
CA ALA A 131 1.38 -22.93 -0.02
C ALA A 131 1.73 -21.54 -0.61
N GLU A 132 0.88 -20.52 -0.48
CA GLU A 132 1.08 -19.23 -1.20
C GLU A 132 2.22 -18.36 -0.64
N LYS A 133 2.86 -18.73 0.49
CA LYS A 133 4.03 -18.01 1.02
C LYS A 133 5.32 -18.25 0.23
N GLN A 134 5.37 -19.22 -0.69
CA GLN A 134 6.60 -19.58 -1.41
C GLN A 134 6.82 -18.79 -2.71
N THR A 135 5.76 -18.46 -3.46
CA THR A 135 5.91 -17.84 -4.78
C THR A 135 6.44 -16.41 -4.71
N PHE A 136 6.00 -15.63 -3.71
CA PHE A 136 6.48 -14.24 -3.51
C PHE A 136 7.93 -14.13 -3.03
N ARG A 137 8.45 -15.17 -2.35
CA ARG A 137 9.83 -15.18 -1.84
C ARG A 137 10.87 -15.23 -2.99
N ASN A 138 10.49 -15.81 -4.12
CA ASN A 138 11.37 -15.98 -5.27
C ASN A 138 11.50 -14.70 -6.12
N ILE A 139 10.45 -13.88 -6.20
CA ILE A 139 10.46 -12.61 -6.93
C ILE A 139 11.36 -11.57 -6.23
N LEU A 140 11.35 -11.52 -4.89
CA LEU A 140 12.21 -10.63 -4.11
C LEU A 140 13.70 -11.06 -4.10
N ARG A 141 14.01 -12.32 -4.41
CA ARG A 141 15.39 -12.82 -4.49
C ARG A 141 16.10 -12.48 -5.81
N GLY A 142 15.36 -12.16 -6.88
CA GLY A 142 15.92 -11.93 -8.21
C GLY A 142 16.42 -10.51 -8.51
N ARG A 143 16.31 -9.56 -7.57
CA ARG A 143 16.65 -8.14 -7.81
C ARG A 143 18.02 -7.68 -7.31
N ASN A 144 18.86 -8.56 -6.76
CA ASN A 144 20.17 -8.15 -6.23
C ASN A 144 21.34 -8.90 -6.87
N THR A 145 21.48 -8.79 -8.20
CA THR A 145 22.77 -9.02 -8.88
C THR A 145 22.86 -8.14 -10.12
N LYS A 146 23.25 -6.87 -9.94
CA LYS A 146 23.97 -6.14 -10.99
C LYS A 146 25.00 -5.18 -10.39
N ASP A 147 26.21 -5.35 -10.92
CA ASP A 147 27.27 -4.37 -11.11
C ASP A 147 28.20 -4.06 -9.92
N HIS A 148 29.32 -4.80 -9.89
CA HIS A 148 30.62 -4.25 -9.46
C HIS A 148 31.58 -4.34 -10.65
N PRO A 149 32.07 -3.22 -11.20
CA PRO A 149 33.25 -3.23 -12.06
C PRO A 149 34.47 -3.51 -11.18
N GLY A 150 35.31 -4.44 -11.61
CA GLY A 150 36.52 -4.82 -10.87
C GLY A 150 37.53 -3.68 -10.75
N PRO A 151 38.47 -3.72 -9.79
CA PRO A 151 39.65 -2.88 -9.83
C PRO A 151 40.78 -3.60 -10.57
N CYS A 152 41.33 -2.90 -11.55
CA CYS A 152 42.68 -3.11 -12.08
C CYS A 152 43.70 -3.03 -10.95
N SER A 153 44.62 -3.99 -10.89
CA SER A 153 46.05 -3.87 -10.52
C SER A 153 46.77 -5.13 -10.98
#